data_AF-A0A382AWS3-F1
#
_entry.id   AF-A0A382AWS3-F1
#
_cell.length_a   1.000
_cell.length_b   1.000
_cell.length_c   1.000
_cell.angle_alpha   90.00
_cell.angle_beta   90.00
_cell.angle_gamma   90.00
#
_symmetry.space_group_name_H-M   'P 1'
#
loop_
_entity.id
_entity.type
_entity.pdbx_description
1 polymer ?
#
loop_
_entity_poly.entity_id
_entity_poly.type
_entity_poly.pdbx_seq_one_letter_code
_entity_poly.pdbx_strand_id
1 'polypeptide(L)'
;MTEISPLKYLQWRPIGVCDSGSGKERKARMFSRSDLARVTAPDVNRGNWRQNQEVMQLIARYANEVAKLSALTEGMYSPEISEIKLVGAVLGLDQTPILNQESSDGKVQFFQVSFRDGKPKKTSFINWKKWLKFLLIAAGSIIALILIYLAIIQVPKFPDRGTKRNESCSSNRQKKAYAEEIQSIRKSLLMDLSRLPEWSTFREARVQCAPGKLKLIKQEQRLLQCYLTVRNRVNDLPANARPDLGKIESCVQILCSRGLPHLSSLCRRL
;
A
#
# COMPACT_ATOMS: atom_id res chain seq x y z
N MET A 1 33.31 25.94 -6.48
CA MET A 1 32.15 26.83 -6.64
C MET A 1 31.80 26.87 -8.11
N THR A 2 30.73 26.20 -8.51
CA THR A 2 30.27 26.17 -9.90
C THR A 2 29.55 27.48 -10.20
N GLU A 3 30.14 28.30 -11.07
CA GLU A 3 29.54 29.53 -11.55
C GLU A 3 28.20 29.23 -12.22
N ILE A 4 27.13 29.80 -11.66
CA ILE A 4 25.81 29.78 -12.27
C ILE A 4 25.87 30.79 -13.42
N SER A 5 25.96 30.28 -14.64
CA SER A 5 25.94 31.11 -15.85
C SER A 5 24.71 32.03 -15.82
N PRO A 6 24.87 33.36 -15.90
CA PRO A 6 23.75 34.27 -15.98
C PRO A 6 22.98 33.96 -17.26
N LEU A 7 21.77 33.42 -17.10
CA LEU A 7 20.85 33.14 -18.19
C LEU A 7 20.65 34.43 -19.01
N LYS A 8 21.26 34.53 -20.19
CA LYS A 8 20.95 35.57 -21.16
C LYS A 8 19.53 35.30 -21.69
N TYR A 9 18.54 35.94 -21.08
CA TYR A 9 17.12 35.77 -21.40
C TYR A 9 16.79 36.43 -22.75
N LEU A 10 17.11 35.77 -23.86
CA LEU A 10 16.85 36.23 -25.24
C LEU A 10 15.41 35.99 -25.71
N GLN A 11 14.58 35.26 -24.95
CA GLN A 11 13.21 34.95 -25.31
C GLN A 11 12.30 35.04 -24.07
N TRP A 12 11.16 35.71 -24.22
CA TRP A 12 10.10 35.83 -23.23
C TRP A 12 9.66 34.45 -22.71
N ARG A 13 9.66 34.26 -21.39
CA ARG A 13 9.22 33.00 -20.76
C ARG A 13 8.18 33.27 -19.67
N PRO A 14 7.00 32.64 -19.72
CA PRO A 14 6.07 32.65 -18.60
C PRO A 14 6.66 31.88 -17.42
N ILE A 15 6.84 32.56 -16.30
CA ILE A 15 7.49 32.03 -15.09
C ILE A 15 6.49 31.57 -14.02
N GLY A 16 5.21 31.83 -14.22
CA GLY A 16 4.16 31.45 -13.28
C GLY A 16 2.78 31.95 -13.67
N VAL A 17 1.86 31.85 -12.71
CA VAL A 17 0.48 32.34 -12.79
C VAL A 17 0.27 33.42 -11.73
N CYS A 18 -0.45 34.48 -12.05
CA CYS A 18 -0.84 35.53 -11.11
C CYS A 18 -2.32 35.87 -11.23
N ASP A 19 -2.90 36.47 -10.20
CA ASP A 19 -4.26 37.01 -10.26
C ASP A 19 -4.30 38.39 -10.95
N SER A 20 -5.51 38.90 -11.14
CA SER A 20 -5.76 40.25 -11.68
C SER A 20 -5.62 41.37 -10.65
N GLY A 21 -5.09 41.10 -9.45
CA GLY A 21 -4.89 42.08 -8.39
C GLY A 21 -3.88 43.17 -8.79
N SER A 22 -3.89 44.29 -8.08
CA SER A 22 -3.00 45.42 -8.35
C SER A 22 -1.87 45.51 -7.33
N GLY A 23 -0.67 45.93 -7.77
CA GLY A 23 0.47 46.20 -6.89
C GLY A 23 0.80 45.06 -5.92
N LYS A 24 0.83 45.38 -4.61
CA LYS A 24 1.15 44.45 -3.51
C LYS A 24 0.04 43.44 -3.21
N GLU A 25 -1.17 43.66 -3.71
CA GLU A 25 -2.31 42.75 -3.50
C GLU A 25 -2.27 41.57 -4.45
N ARG A 26 -1.58 41.72 -5.59
CA ARG A 26 -1.44 40.67 -6.60
C ARG A 26 -0.78 39.43 -6.02
N LYS A 27 -1.49 38.30 -6.06
CA LYS A 27 -0.93 37.00 -5.69
C LYS A 27 -0.42 36.29 -6.92
N ALA A 28 0.69 35.59 -6.75
CA ALA A 28 1.33 34.83 -7.82
C ALA A 28 1.90 33.52 -7.29
N ARG A 29 1.95 32.52 -8.16
CA ARG A 29 2.64 31.25 -7.96
C ARG A 29 3.57 30.99 -9.13
N MET A 30 4.85 30.79 -8.79
CA MET A 30 5.92 30.50 -9.73
C MET A 30 5.87 29.03 -10.13
N PHE A 31 6.15 28.74 -11.40
CA PHE A 31 6.27 27.35 -11.84
C PHE A 31 7.47 26.66 -11.20
N SER A 32 7.29 25.38 -10.88
CA SER A 32 8.41 24.49 -10.58
C SER A 32 9.34 24.37 -11.80
N ARG A 33 10.60 23.98 -11.59
CA ARG A 33 11.58 23.83 -12.69
C ARG A 33 11.08 22.89 -13.79
N SER A 34 10.43 21.78 -13.41
CA SER A 34 9.87 20.81 -14.35
C SER A 34 8.66 21.35 -15.10
N ASP A 35 7.81 22.12 -14.44
CA ASP A 35 6.63 22.73 -15.06
C ASP A 35 7.03 23.87 -16.02
N LEU A 36 8.02 24.68 -15.63
CA LEU A 36 8.59 25.72 -16.48
C LEU A 36 9.13 25.13 -17.79
N ALA A 37 9.80 23.98 -17.74
CA ALA A 37 10.31 23.31 -18.93
C ALA A 37 9.20 22.89 -19.90
N ARG A 38 8.05 22.46 -19.39
CA ARG A 38 6.87 22.09 -20.21
C ARG A 38 6.21 23.30 -20.85
N VAL A 39 6.02 24.36 -20.08
CA VAL A 39 5.39 25.60 -20.57
C VAL A 39 6.29 26.34 -21.57
N THR A 40 7.61 26.15 -21.46
CA THR A 40 8.61 26.76 -22.36
C THR A 40 9.21 25.76 -23.34
N ALA A 41 8.49 24.66 -23.60
CA ALA A 41 8.89 23.67 -24.59
C ALA A 41 8.93 24.30 -26.00
N PRO A 42 9.80 23.84 -26.92
CA PRO A 42 9.98 24.49 -28.23
C PRO A 42 8.72 24.55 -29.10
N ASP A 43 7.80 23.62 -28.90
CA ASP A 43 6.51 23.53 -29.58
C ASP A 43 5.42 24.40 -28.94
N VAL A 44 5.71 25.07 -27.82
CA VAL A 44 4.80 25.99 -27.12
C VAL A 44 5.26 27.43 -27.32
N ASN A 45 4.38 28.24 -27.90
CA ASN A 45 4.62 29.65 -28.19
C ASN A 45 3.36 30.51 -27.92
N ARG A 46 3.52 31.83 -28.06
CA ARG A 46 2.45 32.81 -27.78
C ARG A 46 1.17 32.58 -28.61
N GLY A 47 1.30 32.03 -29.82
CA GLY A 47 0.18 31.79 -30.72
C GLY A 47 -0.58 30.49 -30.46
N ASN A 48 0.06 29.49 -29.83
CA ASN A 48 -0.50 28.14 -29.73
C ASN A 48 -0.65 27.58 -28.30
N TRP A 49 -0.16 28.28 -27.26
CA TRP A 49 -0.20 27.75 -25.89
C TRP A 49 -1.62 27.45 -25.39
N ARG A 50 -2.63 28.19 -25.88
CA ARG A 50 -4.05 27.96 -25.52
C ARG A 50 -4.59 26.63 -26.07
N GLN A 51 -4.01 26.14 -27.15
CA GLN A 51 -4.37 24.89 -27.80
C GLN A 51 -3.58 23.70 -27.21
N ASN A 52 -2.47 23.97 -26.52
CA ASN A 52 -1.72 22.92 -25.83
C ASN A 52 -2.44 22.53 -24.53
N GLN A 53 -3.04 21.33 -24.54
CA GLN A 53 -3.83 20.82 -23.41
C GLN A 53 -3.00 20.67 -22.13
N GLU A 54 -1.75 20.22 -22.23
CA GLU A 54 -0.87 20.04 -21.07
C GLU A 54 -0.56 21.39 -20.41
N VAL A 55 -0.23 22.40 -21.23
CA VAL A 55 0.02 23.76 -20.74
C VAL A 55 -1.22 24.35 -20.09
N MET A 56 -2.40 24.18 -20.70
CA MET A 56 -3.66 24.68 -20.12
C MET A 56 -4.01 24.01 -18.79
N GLN A 57 -3.80 22.70 -18.67
CA GLN A 57 -4.00 21.97 -17.41
C GLN A 57 -3.03 22.45 -16.32
N LEU A 58 -1.78 22.71 -16.70
CA LEU A 58 -0.76 23.22 -15.80
C LEU A 58 -1.13 24.63 -15.32
N ILE A 59 -1.48 25.55 -16.23
CA ILE A 59 -1.93 26.89 -15.86
C ILE A 59 -3.15 26.81 -14.93
N ALA A 60 -4.13 25.96 -15.24
CA ALA A 60 -5.31 25.79 -14.40
C ALA A 60 -4.98 25.29 -12.98
N ARG A 61 -4.01 24.37 -12.86
CA ARG A 61 -3.52 23.89 -11.56
C ARG A 61 -2.94 25.03 -10.72
N TYR A 62 -2.04 25.82 -11.29
CA TYR A 62 -1.43 26.95 -10.59
C TYR A 62 -2.45 28.07 -10.32
N ALA A 63 -3.40 28.30 -11.22
CA ALA A 63 -4.50 29.23 -11.01
C ALA A 63 -5.37 28.84 -9.80
N ASN A 64 -5.62 27.54 -9.60
CA ASN A 64 -6.33 27.06 -8.40
C ASN A 64 -5.53 27.31 -7.11
N GLU A 65 -4.20 27.27 -7.17
CA GLU A 65 -3.36 27.64 -6.02
C GLU A 65 -3.38 29.15 -5.76
N VAL A 66 -3.35 29.96 -6.83
CA VAL A 66 -3.48 31.41 -6.74
C VAL A 66 -4.86 31.81 -6.19
N ALA A 67 -5.93 31.14 -6.62
CA ALA A 67 -7.28 31.37 -6.11
C ALA A 67 -7.32 31.27 -4.58
N LYS A 68 -6.76 30.20 -4.00
CA LYS A 68 -6.72 30.01 -2.54
C LYS A 68 -6.00 31.12 -1.77
N LEU A 69 -5.13 31.88 -2.42
CA LEU A 69 -4.37 32.97 -1.81
C LEU A 69 -4.97 34.35 -2.10
N SER A 70 -5.75 34.45 -3.17
CA SER A 70 -6.23 35.70 -3.74
C SER A 70 -7.49 36.17 -3.02
N ALA A 71 -7.43 37.39 -2.49
CA ALA A 71 -8.58 38.08 -1.92
C ALA A 71 -9.72 38.26 -2.95
N LEU A 72 -9.41 38.26 -4.26
CA LEU A 72 -10.41 38.34 -5.33
C LEU A 72 -11.37 37.14 -5.37
N THR A 73 -11.07 36.06 -4.64
CA THR A 73 -11.93 34.87 -4.59
C THR A 73 -12.63 34.70 -3.24
N GLU A 74 -12.42 35.63 -2.32
CA GLU A 74 -13.06 35.62 -1.02
C GLU A 74 -14.58 35.74 -1.18
N GLY A 75 -15.32 34.86 -0.52
CA GLY A 75 -16.78 34.81 -0.61
C GLY A 75 -17.35 34.13 -1.86
N MET A 76 -16.52 33.72 -2.83
CA MET A 76 -16.98 32.90 -3.96
C MET A 76 -17.32 31.48 -3.50
N TYR A 77 -18.44 30.94 -3.95
CA TYR A 77 -18.81 29.54 -3.68
C TYR A 77 -17.81 28.56 -4.33
N SER A 78 -17.43 28.82 -5.58
CA SER A 78 -16.48 27.99 -6.32
C SER A 78 -15.74 28.84 -7.35
N PRO A 79 -14.53 29.37 -7.03
CA PRO A 79 -13.77 30.18 -7.97
C PRO A 79 -13.44 29.41 -9.25
N GLU A 80 -13.95 29.90 -10.38
CA GLU A 80 -13.67 29.36 -11.71
C GLU A 80 -12.86 30.36 -12.52
N ILE A 81 -11.90 29.87 -13.31
CA ILE A 81 -11.11 30.71 -14.22
C ILE A 81 -12.05 31.24 -15.31
N SER A 82 -12.23 32.56 -15.36
CA SER A 82 -13.03 33.22 -16.39
C SER A 82 -12.18 33.59 -17.60
N GLU A 83 -10.93 34.00 -17.37
CA GLU A 83 -10.03 34.48 -18.40
C GLU A 83 -8.58 34.17 -18.05
N ILE A 84 -7.76 33.94 -19.09
CA ILE A 84 -6.31 33.81 -18.99
C ILE A 84 -5.64 34.72 -20.02
N LYS A 85 -4.82 35.65 -19.53
CA LYS A 85 -4.01 36.59 -20.31
C LYS A 85 -2.53 36.37 -20.01
N LEU A 86 -1.68 36.55 -21.02
CA LEU A 86 -0.23 36.55 -20.82
C LEU A 86 0.21 38.01 -20.61
N VAL A 87 0.77 38.31 -19.44
CA VAL A 87 1.19 39.67 -19.06
C VAL A 87 2.69 39.71 -18.75
N GLY A 88 3.35 40.78 -19.16
CA GLY A 88 4.74 41.04 -18.76
C GLY A 88 4.82 41.55 -17.32
N ALA A 89 5.90 41.22 -16.63
CA ALA A 89 6.25 41.82 -15.34
C ALA A 89 7.74 42.19 -15.34
N VAL A 90 8.07 43.35 -14.78
CA VAL A 90 9.44 43.76 -14.48
C VAL A 90 9.69 43.42 -13.01
N LEU A 91 10.53 42.43 -12.74
CA LEU A 91 10.92 42.09 -11.38
C LEU A 91 12.00 43.07 -10.92
N GLY A 92 11.62 44.02 -10.05
CA GLY A 92 12.54 44.76 -9.18
C GLY A 92 13.33 45.89 -9.82
N LEU A 93 12.65 46.97 -10.23
CA LEU A 93 13.19 48.34 -10.22
C LEU A 93 12.10 49.26 -9.65
N ASP A 94 12.51 50.28 -8.89
CA ASP A 94 11.63 51.15 -8.10
C ASP A 94 10.41 51.70 -8.84
N GLN A 95 9.34 51.95 -8.06
CA GLN A 95 8.03 52.44 -8.48
C GLN A 95 8.11 53.46 -9.62
N THR A 96 7.79 53.03 -10.84
CA THR A 96 7.33 53.96 -11.88
C THR A 96 5.80 53.89 -11.91
N PRO A 97 5.07 54.98 -11.57
CA PRO A 97 3.64 54.90 -11.25
C PRO A 97 2.71 54.56 -12.42
N ILE A 98 3.23 54.39 -13.63
CA ILE A 98 2.43 54.29 -14.85
C ILE A 98 3.16 53.36 -15.83
N LEU A 99 2.95 52.04 -15.76
CA LEU A 99 3.39 51.10 -16.81
C LEU A 99 2.59 49.79 -16.75
N ASN A 100 1.28 49.91 -16.98
CA ASN A 100 0.43 48.88 -17.59
C ASN A 100 0.31 49.19 -19.10
N GLN A 101 1.44 49.27 -19.80
CA GLN A 101 1.47 49.18 -21.25
C GLN A 101 2.30 47.95 -21.59
N GLU A 102 1.94 47.27 -22.68
CA GLU A 102 2.61 46.10 -23.22
C GLU A 102 4.12 46.38 -23.34
N SER A 103 4.86 46.08 -22.28
CA SER A 103 6.26 46.44 -22.19
C SER A 103 7.02 45.54 -23.15
N SER A 104 7.67 46.14 -24.15
CA SER A 104 8.71 45.52 -24.96
C SER A 104 9.97 45.14 -24.16
N ASP A 105 10.04 45.55 -22.88
CA ASP A 105 11.25 45.47 -22.03
C ASP A 105 11.05 44.67 -20.71
N GLY A 106 9.88 44.04 -20.51
CA GLY A 106 9.61 43.17 -19.36
C GLY A 106 10.50 41.92 -19.34
N LYS A 107 11.30 41.72 -18.29
CA LYS A 107 12.22 40.56 -18.24
C LYS A 107 11.54 39.20 -18.04
N VAL A 108 10.28 39.17 -17.59
CA VAL A 108 9.53 37.92 -17.29
C VAL A 108 8.04 38.05 -17.60
N GLN A 109 7.33 36.93 -17.80
CA GLN A 109 5.87 36.92 -18.04
C GLN A 109 5.11 36.07 -17.02
N PHE A 110 3.84 36.39 -16.80
CA PHE A 110 2.91 35.57 -16.03
C PHE A 110 1.65 35.28 -16.84
N PHE A 111 1.04 34.14 -16.61
CA PHE A 111 -0.36 33.94 -16.97
C PHE A 111 -1.21 34.61 -15.90
N GLN A 112 -1.73 35.80 -16.21
CA GLN A 112 -2.72 36.46 -15.39
C GLN A 112 -4.07 35.76 -15.56
N VAL A 113 -4.69 35.39 -14.44
CA VAL A 113 -6.02 34.80 -14.41
C VAL A 113 -7.01 35.71 -13.72
N SER A 114 -8.22 35.73 -14.28
CA SER A 114 -9.39 36.34 -13.67
C SER A 114 -10.31 35.22 -13.17
N PHE A 115 -10.96 35.45 -12.04
CA PHE A 115 -11.91 34.50 -11.46
C PHE A 115 -13.34 34.99 -11.62
N ARG A 116 -14.28 34.05 -11.72
CA ARG A 116 -15.72 34.29 -11.55
C ARG A 116 -16.26 33.27 -10.56
N ASP A 117 -17.34 33.62 -9.88
CA ASP A 117 -18.01 32.64 -9.04
C ASP A 117 -18.69 31.59 -9.92
N GLY A 118 -18.33 30.34 -9.69
CA GLY A 118 -18.89 29.18 -10.36
C GLY A 118 -20.29 28.87 -9.84
N LYS A 119 -21.02 28.05 -10.60
CA LYS A 119 -22.28 27.52 -10.09
C LYS A 119 -21.98 26.60 -8.90
N PRO A 120 -22.92 26.48 -7.94
CA PRO A 120 -22.79 25.45 -6.94
C PRO A 120 -22.62 24.12 -7.65
N LYS A 121 -21.48 23.46 -7.45
CA LYS A 121 -21.27 22.11 -7.97
C LYS A 121 -22.43 21.29 -7.46
N LYS A 122 -23.37 20.95 -8.37
CA LYS A 122 -24.32 19.87 -8.12
C LYS A 122 -23.42 18.68 -7.82
N THR A 123 -23.26 18.34 -6.54
CA THR A 123 -22.74 17.04 -6.15
C THR A 123 -23.49 16.04 -6.99
N SER A 124 -22.78 15.40 -7.91
CA SER A 124 -23.38 14.61 -8.97
C SER A 124 -24.19 13.48 -8.33
N PHE A 125 -25.49 13.71 -8.13
CA PHE A 125 -26.46 12.73 -7.65
C PHE A 125 -26.50 11.47 -8.53
N ILE A 126 -25.96 11.57 -9.75
CA ILE A 126 -25.78 10.46 -10.69
C ILE A 126 -24.81 9.42 -10.14
N ASN A 127 -23.77 9.84 -9.41
CA ASN A 127 -22.85 8.91 -8.77
C ASN A 127 -23.36 8.42 -7.41
N TRP A 128 -24.24 9.15 -6.71
CA TRP A 128 -24.81 8.68 -5.44
C TRP A 128 -25.67 7.44 -5.63
N LYS A 129 -26.52 7.37 -6.66
CA LYS A 129 -27.32 6.17 -6.93
C LYS A 129 -26.46 4.97 -7.32
N LYS A 130 -25.36 5.18 -8.06
CA LYS A 130 -24.39 4.11 -8.39
C LYS A 130 -23.63 3.67 -7.14
N TRP A 131 -23.13 4.61 -6.34
CA TRP A 131 -22.46 4.32 -5.07
C TRP A 131 -23.37 3.58 -4.10
N LEU A 132 -24.64 4.01 -3.97
CA LEU A 132 -25.63 3.35 -3.14
C LEU A 132 -25.93 1.93 -3.64
N LYS A 133 -26.03 1.72 -4.95
CA LYS A 133 -26.12 0.37 -5.52
C LYS A 133 -24.89 -0.47 -5.21
N PHE A 134 -23.68 0.07 -5.35
CA PHE A 134 -22.45 -0.63 -4.97
C PHE A 134 -22.38 -0.93 -3.47
N LEU A 135 -22.84 0.00 -2.62
CA LEU A 135 -22.93 -0.17 -1.17
C LEU A 135 -23.93 -1.25 -0.79
N LEU A 136 -25.09 -1.30 -1.46
CA LEU A 136 -26.09 -2.35 -1.26
C LEU A 136 -25.59 -3.72 -1.77
N ILE A 137 -24.87 -3.76 -2.90
CA ILE A 137 -24.24 -4.98 -3.40
C ILE A 137 -23.14 -5.46 -2.44
N ALA A 138 -22.30 -4.54 -1.96
CA ALA A 138 -21.24 -4.85 -1.00
C ALA A 138 -21.83 -5.33 0.34
N ALA A 139 -22.83 -4.63 0.89
CA ALA A 139 -23.53 -5.04 2.10
C ALA A 139 -24.22 -6.40 1.91
N GLY A 140 -24.89 -6.61 0.78
CA GLY A 140 -25.50 -7.90 0.43
C GLY A 140 -24.46 -9.03 0.33
N SER A 141 -23.29 -8.76 -0.25
CA SER A 141 -22.19 -9.73 -0.31
C SER A 141 -21.62 -10.06 1.07
N ILE A 142 -21.50 -9.07 1.96
CA ILE A 142 -21.05 -9.26 3.34
C ILE A 142 -22.10 -10.07 4.12
N ILE A 143 -23.38 -9.75 3.98
CA ILE A 143 -24.47 -10.51 4.62
C ILE A 143 -24.50 -11.94 4.09
N ALA A 144 -24.33 -12.15 2.78
CA ALA A 144 -24.23 -13.50 2.20
C ALA A 144 -23.02 -14.27 2.75
N LEU A 145 -21.86 -13.62 2.89
CA LEU A 145 -20.68 -14.22 3.50
C LEU A 145 -20.90 -14.55 4.99
N ILE A 146 -21.60 -13.69 5.74
CA ILE A 146 -21.97 -13.94 7.14
C ILE A 146 -22.96 -15.11 7.23
N LEU A 147 -23.96 -15.18 6.36
CA LEU A 147 -24.91 -16.29 6.31
C LEU A 147 -24.23 -17.60 5.91
N ILE A 148 -23.30 -17.58 4.96
CA ILE A 148 -22.44 -18.72 4.60
C ILE A 148 -21.56 -19.11 5.79
N TYR A 149 -20.93 -18.15 6.46
CA TYR A 149 -20.12 -18.40 7.65
C TYR A 149 -20.93 -19.01 8.80
N LEU A 150 -22.15 -18.52 9.04
CA LEU A 150 -23.07 -19.07 10.04
C LEU A 150 -23.56 -20.47 9.65
N ALA A 151 -23.81 -20.74 8.36
CA ALA A 151 -24.09 -22.07 7.86
C ALA A 151 -22.89 -23.02 8.04
N ILE A 152 -21.66 -22.54 7.85
CA ILE A 152 -20.42 -23.30 8.14
C ILE A 152 -20.24 -23.55 9.65
N ILE A 153 -20.70 -22.65 10.53
CA ILE A 153 -20.66 -22.87 11.99
C ILE A 153 -21.68 -23.94 12.44
N GLN A 154 -22.84 -24.04 11.77
CA GLN A 154 -23.86 -25.06 12.06
C GLN A 154 -23.56 -26.42 11.43
N VAL A 155 -22.67 -26.49 10.44
CA VAL A 155 -22.11 -27.75 9.95
C VAL A 155 -20.99 -28.16 10.92
N PRO A 156 -21.03 -29.36 11.54
CA PRO A 156 -19.90 -29.84 12.34
C PRO A 156 -18.64 -29.78 11.46
N LYS A 157 -17.64 -29.03 11.93
CA LYS A 157 -16.37 -28.78 11.21
C LYS A 157 -15.69 -30.09 10.84
N PHE A 158 -15.93 -30.57 9.62
CA PHE A 158 -15.01 -31.44 8.91
C PHE A 158 -13.89 -30.57 8.33
N PRO A 159 -12.62 -30.97 8.45
CA PRO A 159 -11.51 -30.10 8.10
C PRO A 159 -11.43 -29.89 6.58
N ASP A 160 -11.18 -28.63 6.22
CA ASP A 160 -11.11 -28.08 4.88
C ASP A 160 -9.88 -28.61 4.11
N ARG A 161 -10.12 -29.06 2.88
CA ARG A 161 -9.11 -29.49 1.90
C ARG A 161 -8.76 -28.27 1.05
N GLY A 162 -7.57 -27.69 1.20
CA GLY A 162 -7.29 -26.49 0.41
C GLY A 162 -5.90 -25.88 0.37
N THR A 163 -4.84 -26.55 0.81
CA THR A 163 -3.48 -26.20 0.35
C THR A 163 -2.74 -27.50 0.13
N LYS A 164 -2.18 -27.71 -1.07
CA LYS A 164 -1.17 -28.75 -1.30
C LYS A 164 0.12 -28.38 -0.53
N ARG A 165 0.05 -28.30 0.79
CA ARG A 165 1.16 -28.75 1.62
C ARG A 165 1.18 -30.25 1.42
N ASN A 166 2.34 -30.84 1.11
CA ASN A 166 2.50 -32.29 1.20
C ASN A 166 1.94 -32.69 2.58
N GLU A 167 0.75 -33.28 2.61
CA GLU A 167 0.04 -33.62 3.85
C GLU A 167 1.00 -34.51 4.64
N SER A 168 1.67 -33.90 5.63
CA SER A 168 2.58 -34.61 6.50
C SER A 168 1.70 -35.22 7.58
N CYS A 169 1.71 -36.56 7.73
CA CYS A 169 0.68 -37.42 8.31
C CYS A 169 -0.41 -37.83 7.30
N SER A 170 -0.21 -38.96 6.62
CA SER A 170 -1.25 -39.64 5.86
C SER A 170 -2.52 -39.86 6.68
N SER A 171 -3.65 -39.73 6.00
CA SER A 171 -5.00 -39.90 6.57
C SER A 171 -5.32 -41.35 6.96
N ASN A 172 -4.61 -42.34 6.39
CA ASN A 172 -4.92 -43.75 6.57
C ASN A 172 -4.00 -44.44 7.59
N ARG A 173 -4.48 -44.51 8.84
CA ARG A 173 -3.83 -45.16 9.99
C ARG A 173 -3.59 -46.67 9.82
N GLN A 174 -4.28 -47.33 8.88
CA GLN A 174 -4.18 -48.77 8.64
C GLN A 174 -3.03 -49.13 7.68
N LYS A 175 -2.48 -48.17 6.94
CA LYS A 175 -1.34 -48.41 6.05
C LYS A 175 -0.05 -48.47 6.85
N LYS A 176 0.80 -49.47 6.59
CA LYS A 176 2.16 -49.57 7.16
C LYS A 176 2.98 -48.29 6.93
N ALA A 177 2.77 -47.65 5.78
CA ALA A 177 3.38 -46.36 5.41
C ALA A 177 3.13 -45.23 6.43
N TYR A 178 2.01 -45.25 7.16
CA TYR A 178 1.69 -44.21 8.15
C TYR A 178 2.66 -44.22 9.34
N ALA A 179 3.01 -45.40 9.85
CA ALA A 179 3.97 -45.51 10.95
C ALA A 179 5.39 -45.10 10.51
N GLU A 180 5.76 -45.44 9.28
CA GLU A 180 7.04 -45.07 8.67
C GLU A 180 7.14 -43.55 8.43
N GLU A 181 6.04 -42.93 8.01
CA GLU A 181 5.93 -41.49 7.82
C GLU A 181 6.08 -40.72 9.15
N ILE A 182 5.38 -41.13 10.21
CA ILE A 182 5.53 -40.54 11.55
C ILE A 182 6.99 -40.66 12.04
N GLN A 183 7.62 -41.79 11.79
CA GLN A 183 9.02 -41.99 12.16
C GLN A 183 9.97 -41.11 11.33
N SER A 184 9.70 -40.95 10.03
CA SER A 184 10.47 -40.10 9.12
C SER A 184 10.41 -38.63 9.53
N ILE A 185 9.23 -38.12 9.90
CA ILE A 185 9.04 -36.74 10.38
C ILE A 185 9.88 -36.48 11.64
N ARG A 186 9.86 -37.39 12.62
CA ARG A 186 10.68 -37.27 13.84
C ARG A 186 12.17 -37.34 13.54
N LYS A 187 12.59 -38.22 12.62
CA LYS A 187 13.99 -38.35 12.20
C LYS A 187 14.49 -37.08 11.51
N SER A 188 13.70 -36.50 10.60
CA SER A 188 14.02 -35.23 9.93
C SER A 188 14.22 -34.13 10.95
N LEU A 189 13.26 -33.97 11.88
CA LEU A 189 13.36 -32.96 12.92
C LEU A 189 14.59 -33.15 13.82
N LEU A 190 14.91 -34.39 14.20
CA LEU A 190 16.10 -34.69 14.99
C LEU A 190 17.40 -34.29 14.26
N MET A 191 17.46 -34.51 12.94
CA MET A 191 18.59 -34.08 12.11
C MET A 191 18.71 -32.56 12.08
N ASP A 192 17.60 -31.84 11.92
CA ASP A 192 17.60 -30.37 11.89
C ASP A 192 18.02 -29.78 13.25
N LEU A 193 17.53 -30.35 14.35
CA LEU A 193 17.93 -29.94 15.69
C LEU A 193 19.39 -30.24 16.00
N SER A 194 19.95 -31.32 15.45
CA SER A 194 21.36 -31.68 15.66
C SER A 194 22.36 -30.69 15.07
N ARG A 195 21.89 -29.80 14.17
CA ARG A 195 22.69 -28.73 13.58
C ARG A 195 22.75 -27.47 14.43
N LEU A 196 21.97 -27.40 15.52
CA LEU A 196 21.98 -26.27 16.43
C LEU A 196 23.27 -26.26 17.28
N PRO A 197 23.91 -25.10 17.50
CA PRO A 197 25.14 -24.98 18.29
C PRO A 197 25.02 -25.56 19.70
N GLU A 198 23.83 -25.45 20.30
CA GLU A 198 23.57 -25.90 21.67
C GLU A 198 22.84 -27.25 21.74
N TRP A 199 22.83 -28.06 20.67
CA TRP A 199 22.08 -29.32 20.63
C TRP A 199 22.32 -30.26 21.83
N SER A 200 23.52 -30.22 22.42
CA SER A 200 23.86 -30.99 23.62
C SER A 200 22.94 -30.71 24.81
N THR A 201 22.37 -29.49 24.91
CA THR A 201 21.48 -29.06 26.00
C THR A 201 20.03 -29.55 25.81
N PHE A 202 19.66 -30.02 24.62
CA PHE A 202 18.31 -30.47 24.25
C PHE A 202 18.03 -31.93 24.71
N ARG A 203 18.40 -32.28 25.95
CA ARG A 203 18.34 -33.67 26.46
C ARG A 203 16.96 -34.30 26.34
N GLU A 204 15.91 -33.56 26.68
CA GLU A 204 14.52 -34.05 26.59
C GLU A 204 14.06 -34.21 25.13
N ALA A 205 14.34 -33.23 24.26
CA ALA A 205 13.98 -33.33 22.84
C ALA A 205 14.70 -34.51 22.16
N ARG A 206 15.97 -34.76 22.53
CA ARG A 206 16.71 -35.94 22.07
C ARG A 206 16.03 -37.24 22.41
N VAL A 207 15.54 -37.38 23.64
CA VAL A 207 14.82 -38.56 24.09
C VAL A 207 13.47 -38.66 23.37
N GLN A 208 12.69 -37.59 23.35
CA GLN A 208 11.33 -37.59 22.80
C GLN A 208 11.31 -37.78 21.28
N CYS A 209 12.25 -37.18 20.55
CA CYS A 209 12.34 -37.25 19.09
C CYS A 209 13.16 -38.45 18.59
N ALA A 210 13.78 -39.25 19.47
CA ALA A 210 14.57 -40.40 19.07
C ALA A 210 13.74 -41.42 18.23
N PRO A 211 14.36 -41.99 17.18
CA PRO A 211 13.76 -43.08 16.44
C PRO A 211 13.69 -44.34 17.32
N GLY A 212 12.63 -45.13 17.16
CA GLY A 212 12.45 -46.37 17.89
C GLY A 212 11.32 -47.21 17.31
N LYS A 213 11.43 -48.53 17.43
CA LYS A 213 10.37 -49.48 17.05
C LYS A 213 9.26 -49.47 18.11
N LEU A 214 8.37 -48.48 18.04
CA LEU A 214 7.22 -48.35 18.93
C LEU A 214 5.94 -48.83 18.23
N LYS A 215 4.99 -49.36 19.02
CA LYS A 215 3.61 -49.59 18.58
C LYS A 215 2.97 -48.26 18.17
N LEU A 216 2.00 -48.30 17.26
CA LEU A 216 1.41 -47.12 16.63
C LEU A 216 0.90 -46.05 17.61
N ILE A 217 0.17 -46.47 18.65
CA ILE A 217 -0.31 -45.56 19.71
C ILE A 217 0.85 -44.81 20.37
N LYS A 218 1.94 -45.52 20.67
CA LYS A 218 3.15 -44.91 21.26
C LYS A 218 3.90 -44.04 20.25
N GLN A 219 3.90 -44.38 18.95
CA GLN A 219 4.47 -43.53 17.89
C GLN A 219 3.78 -42.17 17.83
N GLU A 220 2.45 -42.15 17.85
CA GLU A 220 1.64 -40.93 17.80
C GLU A 220 1.83 -40.08 19.05
N GLN A 221 1.79 -40.69 20.25
CA GLN A 221 2.09 -39.99 21.50
C GLN A 221 3.49 -39.38 21.49
N ARG A 222 4.47 -40.13 20.99
CA ARG A 222 5.87 -39.70 20.94
C ARG A 222 6.09 -38.57 19.93
N LEU A 223 5.35 -38.54 18.83
CA LEU A 223 5.35 -37.41 17.88
C LEU A 223 4.86 -36.12 18.54
N LEU A 224 3.73 -36.17 19.25
CA LEU A 224 3.19 -35.00 19.96
C LEU A 224 4.14 -34.54 21.07
N GLN A 225 4.72 -35.46 21.85
CA GLN A 225 5.70 -35.14 22.88
C GLN A 225 6.95 -34.49 22.30
N CYS A 226 7.48 -35.05 21.19
CA CYS A 226 8.61 -34.47 20.48
C CYS A 226 8.31 -33.04 20.03
N TYR A 227 7.16 -32.79 19.40
CA TYR A 227 6.76 -31.45 18.98
C TYR A 227 6.66 -30.47 20.16
N LEU A 228 5.93 -30.82 21.22
CA LEU A 228 5.72 -29.96 22.38
C LEU A 228 7.05 -29.60 23.07
N THR A 229 7.93 -30.59 23.26
CA THR A 229 9.25 -30.37 23.87
C THR A 229 10.13 -29.48 23.00
N VAL A 230 10.12 -29.68 21.68
CA VAL A 230 10.93 -28.87 20.75
C VAL A 230 10.39 -27.45 20.64
N ARG A 231 9.08 -27.27 20.43
CA ARG A 231 8.42 -25.96 20.35
C ARG A 231 8.77 -25.09 21.55
N ASN A 232 8.67 -25.63 22.75
CA ASN A 232 9.00 -24.89 23.97
C ASN A 232 10.46 -24.45 24.02
N ARG A 233 11.40 -25.27 23.53
CA ARG A 233 12.84 -24.95 23.54
C ARG A 233 13.27 -24.01 22.42
N VAL A 234 12.64 -24.07 21.24
CA VAL A 234 13.02 -23.24 20.09
C VAL A 234 12.37 -21.87 20.10
N ASN A 235 11.29 -21.67 20.89
CA ASN A 235 10.68 -20.35 21.07
C ASN A 235 11.65 -19.33 21.66
N ASP A 236 12.58 -19.77 22.51
CA ASP A 236 13.58 -18.92 23.14
C ASP A 236 14.78 -18.59 22.22
N LEU A 237 14.87 -19.23 21.05
CA LEU A 237 15.95 -18.99 20.09
C LEU A 237 15.67 -17.73 19.23
N PRO A 238 16.73 -17.02 18.78
CA PRO A 238 16.63 -15.98 17.77
C PRO A 238 16.00 -16.51 16.47
N ALA A 239 15.20 -15.68 15.78
CA ALA A 239 14.42 -16.11 14.62
C ALA A 239 15.24 -16.75 13.49
N ASN A 240 16.49 -16.31 13.30
CA ASN A 240 17.43 -16.83 12.29
C ASN A 240 18.06 -18.19 12.67
N ALA A 241 17.93 -18.63 13.92
CA ALA A 241 18.43 -19.91 14.43
C ALA A 241 17.30 -20.94 14.67
N ARG A 242 16.04 -20.58 14.42
CA ARG A 242 14.89 -21.47 14.65
C ARG A 242 14.79 -22.54 13.55
N PRO A 243 14.71 -23.83 13.90
CA PRO A 243 14.45 -24.89 12.93
C PRO A 243 13.01 -24.81 12.39
N ASP A 244 12.82 -25.26 11.16
CA ASP A 244 11.49 -25.36 10.55
C ASP A 244 10.67 -26.49 11.22
N LEU A 245 9.61 -26.11 11.94
CA LEU A 245 8.69 -27.04 12.57
C LEU A 245 7.46 -27.37 11.71
N GLY A 246 7.31 -26.78 10.52
CA GLY A 246 6.07 -26.83 9.76
C GLY A 246 5.58 -28.24 9.41
N LYS A 247 6.51 -29.17 9.12
CA LYS A 247 6.18 -30.58 8.81
C LYS A 247 5.61 -31.33 10.01
N ILE A 248 6.25 -31.20 11.18
CA ILE A 248 5.79 -31.87 12.40
C ILE A 248 4.53 -31.21 12.95
N GLU A 249 4.43 -29.89 12.86
CA GLU A 249 3.27 -29.12 13.30
C GLU A 249 2.03 -29.51 12.51
N SER A 250 2.13 -29.59 11.18
CA SER A 250 1.03 -30.04 10.31
C SER A 250 0.55 -31.45 10.68
N CYS A 251 1.48 -32.37 10.94
CA CYS A 251 1.15 -33.75 11.32
C CYS A 251 0.48 -33.80 12.70
N VAL A 252 0.96 -33.01 13.66
CA VAL A 252 0.35 -32.90 15.00
C VAL A 252 -1.06 -32.31 14.93
N GLN A 253 -1.28 -31.26 14.14
CA GLN A 253 -2.61 -30.68 13.93
C GLN A 253 -3.59 -31.70 13.33
N ILE A 254 -3.13 -32.49 12.35
CA ILE A 254 -3.91 -33.58 11.75
C ILE A 254 -4.22 -34.68 12.78
N LEU A 255 -3.30 -35.03 13.67
CA LEU A 255 -3.56 -36.04 14.71
C LEU A 255 -4.54 -35.54 15.77
N CYS A 256 -4.47 -34.26 16.14
CA CYS A 256 -5.34 -33.69 17.16
C CYS A 256 -6.75 -33.42 16.66
N SER A 257 -6.92 -33.06 15.38
CA SER A 257 -8.25 -32.91 14.78
C SER A 257 -9.03 -34.22 14.70
N ARG A 258 -8.34 -35.38 14.70
CA ARG A 258 -8.95 -36.71 14.72
C ARG A 258 -9.58 -37.08 16.07
N GLY A 259 -9.38 -36.28 17.13
CA GLY A 259 -10.01 -36.51 18.44
C GLY A 259 -9.62 -37.84 19.10
N LEU A 260 -8.42 -38.36 18.83
CA LEU A 260 -7.98 -39.67 19.33
C LEU A 260 -7.85 -39.65 20.87
N PRO A 261 -8.53 -40.55 21.62
CA PRO A 261 -8.56 -40.50 23.08
C PRO A 261 -7.18 -40.54 23.74
N HIS A 262 -6.27 -41.37 23.21
CA HIS A 262 -4.90 -41.54 23.73
C HIS A 262 -3.98 -40.33 23.49
N LEU A 263 -4.42 -39.35 22.69
CA LEU A 263 -3.71 -38.09 22.43
C LEU A 263 -4.37 -36.88 23.10
N SER A 264 -5.58 -37.02 23.64
CA SER A 264 -6.41 -35.91 24.14
C SER A 264 -5.72 -35.00 25.17
N SER A 265 -4.89 -35.56 26.06
CA SER A 265 -4.15 -34.79 27.06
C SER A 265 -2.97 -34.00 26.48
N LEU A 266 -2.33 -34.53 25.43
CA LEU A 266 -1.23 -33.87 24.73
C LEU A 266 -1.77 -32.80 23.76
N CYS A 267 -2.86 -33.08 23.05
CA CYS A 267 -3.50 -32.13 22.15
C CYS A 267 -4.03 -30.89 22.88
N ARG A 268 -4.46 -31.02 24.14
CA ARG A 268 -4.87 -29.88 24.99
C ARG A 268 -3.74 -28.90 25.34
N ARG A 269 -2.47 -29.29 25.14
CA ARG A 269 -1.29 -28.47 25.45
C ARG A 269 -0.73 -27.72 24.23
N LEU A 270 -1.35 -27.87 23.06
CA LEU A 270 -0.97 -27.19 21.82
C LEU A 270 -1.59 -25.79 21.75
#